data_AF-A0A940RQL3-F1
#
_entry.id   AF-A0A940RQL3-F1
#
_cell.length_a   1.000
_cell.length_b   1.000
_cell.length_c   1.000
_cell.angle_alpha   90.00
_cell.angle_beta   90.00
_cell.angle_gamma   90.00
#
_symmetry.space_group_name_H-M   'P 1'
#
loop_
_entity.id
_entity.type
_entity.pdbx_description
1 polymer ?
#
loop_
_entity_poly.entity_id
_entity_poly.type
_entity_poly.pdbx_seq_one_letter_code
_entity_poly.pdbx_strand_id
1 'polypeptide(L)'
;MLKSRRNILILAGAILAIAVVAWWLFLRAPSTPPVYAVRVVKQLPHDPQAFTEGLFFQDGIFYESTGEVGASGVRKTKLETGEVLLDSALQPPYFGEGIVPWKDRLIQVTWKDKTGFVYNLKDFALRDSFSYQGEGWGMTQDGKRLILSDGTPTLRFLDPETLKQTGTLSVTAGGCPVKYLNELEWVNGEIYANIWQTSLIAQIDPATGQVKSFLDVSALGPKDADPDAVANGIAWDAAGKRLFVTGKYWPQLYQVDQGAKVDNSEAAAKIVGCGK
;
A
#
# COMPACT_ATOMS: atom_id res chain seq x y z
N MET A 1 -57.56 -19.02 26.13
CA MET A 1 -56.70 -19.60 25.07
C MET A 1 -56.00 -18.56 24.17
N LEU A 2 -56.65 -17.47 23.72
CA LEU A 2 -56.01 -16.50 22.79
C LEU A 2 -54.76 -15.78 23.34
N LYS A 3 -54.73 -15.40 24.63
CA LYS A 3 -53.57 -14.72 25.26
C LYS A 3 -52.29 -15.57 25.24
N SER A 4 -52.43 -16.89 25.40
CA SER A 4 -51.30 -17.83 25.39
C SER A 4 -50.68 -17.97 24.00
N ARG A 5 -51.51 -18.05 22.94
CA ARG A 5 -51.01 -18.09 21.54
C ARG A 5 -50.29 -16.81 21.12
N ARG A 6 -50.76 -15.64 21.58
CA ARG A 6 -50.11 -14.35 21.30
C ARG A 6 -48.73 -14.25 21.96
N ASN A 7 -48.60 -14.73 23.20
CA ASN A 7 -47.32 -14.73 23.91
C ASN A 7 -46.31 -15.71 23.27
N ILE A 8 -46.77 -16.86 22.76
CA ILE A 8 -45.93 -17.83 22.04
C ILE A 8 -45.42 -17.25 20.72
N LEU A 9 -46.26 -16.55 19.95
CA LEU A 9 -45.87 -15.91 18.69
C LEU A 9 -44.86 -14.77 18.90
N ILE A 10 -45.02 -13.97 19.95
CA ILE A 10 -44.07 -12.90 20.31
C ILE A 10 -42.71 -13.50 20.71
N LEU A 11 -42.71 -14.59 21.49
CA LEU A 11 -41.49 -15.26 21.91
C LEU A 11 -40.75 -15.92 20.73
N ALA A 12 -41.47 -16.56 19.80
CA ALA A 12 -40.90 -17.13 18.59
C ALA A 12 -40.31 -16.05 17.66
N GLY A 13 -40.97 -14.89 17.52
CA GLY A 13 -40.43 -13.75 16.76
C GLY A 13 -39.15 -13.17 17.38
N ALA A 14 -39.09 -13.08 18.71
CA ALA A 14 -37.90 -12.60 19.42
C ALA A 14 -36.72 -13.58 19.29
N ILE A 15 -36.96 -14.89 19.37
CA ILE A 15 -35.93 -15.92 19.17
C ILE A 15 -35.40 -15.88 17.73
N LEU A 16 -36.27 -15.73 16.73
CA LEU A 16 -35.85 -15.61 15.33
C LEU A 16 -35.02 -14.34 15.09
N ALA A 17 -35.41 -13.20 15.67
CA ALA A 17 -34.65 -11.96 15.55
C ALA A 17 -33.27 -12.07 16.22
N ILE A 18 -33.18 -12.68 17.40
CA ILE A 18 -31.91 -12.94 18.09
C ILE A 18 -31.04 -13.91 17.27
N ALA A 19 -31.62 -14.96 16.68
CA ALA A 19 -30.89 -15.91 15.85
C ALA A 19 -30.37 -15.25 14.56
N VAL A 20 -31.16 -14.38 13.92
CA VAL A 20 -30.73 -13.61 12.74
C VAL A 20 -29.60 -12.64 13.11
N VAL A 21 -29.72 -11.91 14.22
CA VAL A 21 -28.66 -11.01 14.71
C VAL A 21 -27.40 -11.79 15.09
N ALA A 22 -27.54 -12.92 15.78
CA ALA A 22 -26.41 -13.77 16.15
C ALA A 22 -25.74 -14.38 14.91
N TRP A 23 -26.50 -14.82 13.91
CA TRP A 23 -25.97 -15.31 12.63
C TRP A 23 -25.26 -14.19 11.86
N TRP A 24 -25.83 -12.98 11.82
CA TRP A 24 -25.19 -11.79 11.24
C TRP A 24 -23.88 -11.40 11.96
N LEU A 25 -23.84 -11.54 13.28
CA LEU A 25 -22.62 -11.31 14.08
C LEU A 25 -21.59 -12.42 13.89
N PHE A 26 -22.01 -13.68 13.74
CA PHE A 26 -21.13 -14.83 13.50
C PHE A 26 -20.47 -14.76 12.11
N LEU A 27 -21.21 -14.33 11.08
CA LEU A 27 -20.66 -14.04 9.75
C LEU A 27 -19.69 -12.85 9.74
N ARG A 28 -19.69 -12.02 10.78
CA ARG A 28 -18.80 -10.84 10.95
C ARG A 28 -17.62 -11.08 11.87
N ALA A 29 -17.47 -12.29 12.44
CA ALA A 29 -16.27 -12.60 13.20
C ALA A 29 -15.05 -12.44 12.28
N PRO A 30 -14.08 -11.58 12.63
CA PRO A 30 -12.97 -11.30 11.74
C PRO A 30 -12.17 -12.59 11.52
N SER A 31 -12.27 -13.16 10.32
CA SER A 31 -11.42 -14.27 9.93
C SER A 31 -9.99 -13.76 9.74
N THR A 32 -9.01 -14.50 10.26
CA THR A 32 -7.60 -14.24 9.99
C THR A 32 -7.36 -14.20 8.48
N PRO A 33 -6.85 -13.09 7.91
CA PRO A 33 -6.59 -13.01 6.48
C PRO A 33 -5.56 -14.09 6.07
N PRO A 34 -5.80 -14.85 4.98
CA PRO A 34 -4.83 -15.80 4.49
C PRO A 34 -3.57 -15.09 3.97
N VAL A 35 -2.45 -15.81 4.05
CA VAL A 35 -1.15 -15.36 3.53
C VAL A 35 -0.80 -16.20 2.30
N TYR A 36 -0.30 -15.56 1.25
CA TYR A 36 0.14 -16.21 0.02
C TYR A 36 1.58 -15.80 -0.29
N ALA A 37 2.46 -16.76 -0.52
CA ALA A 37 3.79 -16.46 -1.03
C ALA A 37 3.69 -15.90 -2.45
N VAL A 38 4.64 -15.07 -2.85
CA VAL A 38 4.76 -14.67 -4.26
C VAL A 38 5.45 -15.74 -5.10
N ARG A 39 5.05 -15.85 -6.37
CA ARG A 39 5.76 -16.61 -7.40
C ARG A 39 6.43 -15.63 -8.34
N VAL A 40 7.76 -15.70 -8.46
CA VAL A 40 8.52 -14.87 -9.40
C VAL A 40 8.21 -15.31 -10.83
N VAL A 41 7.73 -14.37 -11.64
CA VAL A 41 7.54 -14.54 -13.08
C VAL A 41 8.77 -14.07 -13.84
N LYS A 42 9.33 -12.93 -13.44
CA LYS A 42 10.51 -12.32 -14.07
C LYS A 42 11.32 -11.53 -13.05
N GLN A 43 12.64 -11.56 -13.21
CA GLN A 43 13.55 -10.66 -12.52
C GLN A 43 14.03 -9.59 -13.51
N LEU A 44 14.05 -8.34 -13.05
CA LEU A 44 14.43 -7.18 -13.81
C LEU A 44 15.54 -6.44 -13.05
N PRO A 45 16.49 -5.80 -13.75
CA PRO A 45 17.53 -5.02 -13.09
C PRO A 45 16.91 -3.85 -12.31
N HIS A 46 17.41 -3.63 -11.11
CA HIS A 46 17.09 -2.46 -10.29
C HIS A 46 18.39 -1.87 -9.74
N ASP A 47 18.40 -0.57 -9.52
CA ASP A 47 19.58 0.14 -9.04
C ASP A 47 19.80 -0.18 -7.55
N PRO A 48 20.91 -0.86 -7.18
CA PRO A 48 21.18 -1.21 -5.79
C PRO A 48 21.55 -0.01 -4.91
N GLN A 49 21.70 1.20 -5.47
CA GLN A 49 21.92 2.44 -4.69
C GLN A 49 20.61 3.17 -4.36
N ALA A 50 19.48 2.68 -4.85
CA ALA A 50 18.20 3.37 -4.68
C ALA A 50 17.50 2.98 -3.39
N PHE A 51 17.30 3.98 -2.51
CA PHE A 51 16.42 3.85 -1.36
C PHE A 51 14.97 4.06 -1.80
N THR A 52 14.34 3.05 -2.41
CA THR A 52 13.00 3.15 -3.00
C THR A 52 11.94 3.52 -1.95
N GLU A 53 11.23 4.64 -2.16
CA GLU A 53 10.16 5.13 -1.28
C GLU A 53 8.80 5.33 -1.97
N GLY A 54 8.78 5.23 -3.29
CA GLY A 54 7.54 5.19 -4.06
C GLY A 54 7.80 4.63 -5.44
N LEU A 55 6.91 3.78 -5.94
CA LEU A 55 7.03 3.17 -7.24
C LEU A 55 5.67 3.13 -7.93
N PHE A 56 5.61 3.43 -9.22
CA PHE A 56 4.43 3.09 -10.01
C PHE A 56 4.82 2.79 -11.46
N PHE A 57 3.93 2.10 -12.17
CA PHE A 57 4.11 1.76 -13.57
C PHE A 57 3.11 2.50 -14.44
N GLN A 58 3.59 3.13 -15.52
CA GLN A 58 2.74 3.76 -16.50
C GLN A 58 3.37 3.68 -17.90
N ASP A 59 2.59 3.20 -18.89
CA ASP A 59 2.96 3.22 -20.31
C ASP A 59 4.33 2.57 -20.63
N GLY A 60 4.67 1.46 -19.97
CA GLY A 60 5.94 0.75 -20.20
C GLY A 60 7.12 1.27 -19.38
N ILE A 61 6.91 2.29 -18.54
CA ILE A 61 7.93 2.99 -17.77
C ILE A 61 7.65 2.84 -16.28
N PHE A 62 8.70 2.61 -15.49
CA PHE A 62 8.63 2.78 -14.04
C PHE A 62 8.95 4.22 -13.67
N TYR A 63 8.20 4.72 -12.70
CA TYR A 63 8.46 5.98 -12.04
C TYR A 63 8.78 5.64 -10.60
N GLU A 64 9.87 6.19 -10.10
CA GLU A 64 10.36 5.86 -8.77
C GLU A 64 10.79 7.12 -8.02
N SER A 65 10.46 7.15 -6.74
CA SER A 65 10.98 8.11 -5.77
C SER A 65 12.01 7.43 -4.91
N THR A 66 13.15 8.10 -4.71
CA THR A 66 14.19 7.67 -3.78
C THR A 66 14.24 8.58 -2.57
N GLY A 67 14.52 7.97 -1.42
CA GLY A 67 14.82 8.65 -0.16
C GLY A 67 16.31 8.98 0.02
N GLU A 68 16.68 9.31 1.25
CA GLU A 68 17.98 9.83 1.73
C GLU A 68 18.23 11.31 1.43
N VAL A 69 18.50 12.10 2.46
CA VAL A 69 18.72 13.55 2.30
C VAL A 69 19.97 13.78 1.44
N GLY A 70 19.79 14.48 0.31
CA GLY A 70 20.86 14.73 -0.66
C GLY A 70 21.02 13.67 -1.75
N ALA A 71 20.34 12.52 -1.62
CA ALA A 71 20.20 11.52 -2.68
C ALA A 71 18.72 11.28 -3.10
N SER A 72 17.80 11.98 -2.44
CA SER A 72 16.37 11.92 -2.76
C SER A 72 16.08 12.51 -4.14
N GLY A 73 15.09 11.97 -4.82
CA GLY A 73 14.68 12.45 -6.13
C GLY A 73 13.57 11.63 -6.73
N VAL A 74 13.24 11.95 -7.97
CA VAL A 74 12.31 11.19 -8.79
C VAL A 74 12.97 10.80 -10.10
N ARG A 75 12.73 9.58 -10.57
CA ARG A 75 13.31 9.04 -11.80
C ARG A 75 12.30 8.25 -12.62
N LYS A 76 12.55 8.16 -13.93
CA LYS A 76 11.87 7.24 -14.84
C LYS A 76 12.86 6.24 -15.38
N THR A 77 12.52 4.96 -15.34
CA THR A 77 13.39 3.89 -15.84
C THR A 77 12.68 3.01 -16.87
N LYS A 78 13.44 2.50 -17.84
CA LYS A 78 12.95 1.47 -18.77
C LYS A 78 12.74 0.16 -18.01
N LEU A 79 11.55 -0.41 -18.15
CA LEU A 79 11.15 -1.70 -17.56
C LEU A 79 12.22 -2.81 -17.71
N GLU A 80 12.73 -2.98 -18.92
CA GLU A 80 13.55 -4.15 -19.27
C GLU A 80 15.03 -4.03 -18.87
N THR A 81 15.56 -2.80 -18.84
CA THR A 81 16.99 -2.55 -18.69
C THR A 81 17.34 -1.83 -17.39
N GLY A 82 16.36 -1.21 -16.71
CA GLY A 82 16.62 -0.33 -15.58
C GLY A 82 17.30 0.99 -15.97
N GLU A 83 17.46 1.26 -17.26
CA GLU A 83 18.08 2.49 -17.78
C GLU A 83 17.25 3.70 -17.34
N VAL A 84 17.90 4.63 -16.65
CA VAL A 84 17.32 5.93 -16.26
C VAL A 84 17.14 6.78 -17.52
N LEU A 85 15.89 7.14 -17.80
CA LEU A 85 15.52 7.99 -18.94
C LEU A 85 15.46 9.46 -18.56
N LEU A 86 15.11 9.73 -17.32
CA LEU A 86 15.01 11.05 -16.74
C LEU A 86 15.11 10.94 -15.23
N ASP A 87 15.87 11.83 -14.62
CA ASP A 87 15.96 12.00 -13.19
C ASP A 87 15.80 13.49 -12.81
N SER A 88 15.33 13.74 -11.60
CA SER A 88 15.29 15.05 -10.99
C SER A 88 15.58 14.92 -9.50
N ALA A 89 16.68 15.51 -9.05
CA ALA A 89 17.05 15.51 -7.64
C ALA A 89 16.11 16.39 -6.81
N LEU A 90 15.68 15.86 -5.67
CA LEU A 90 15.02 16.62 -4.61
C LEU A 90 16.10 17.22 -3.71
N GLN A 91 16.20 18.54 -3.71
CA GLN A 91 17.28 19.23 -2.99
C GLN A 91 17.12 19.07 -1.47
N PRO A 92 18.23 19.01 -0.71
CA PRO A 92 18.18 19.11 0.75
C PRO A 92 17.37 20.34 1.20
N PRO A 93 16.69 20.29 2.36
CA PRO A 93 16.83 19.27 3.42
C PRO A 93 15.87 18.07 3.29
N TYR A 94 15.13 17.96 2.18
CA TYR A 94 14.02 17.03 2.09
C TYR A 94 14.45 15.57 1.93
N PHE A 95 13.71 14.68 2.58
CA PHE A 95 13.74 13.24 2.35
C PHE A 95 12.52 12.85 1.51
N GLY A 96 12.74 12.38 0.28
CA GLY A 96 11.68 12.03 -0.67
C GLY A 96 10.98 10.73 -0.28
N GLU A 97 9.65 10.70 -0.41
CA GLU A 97 8.81 9.56 -0.05
C GLU A 97 7.90 9.17 -1.24
N GLY A 98 6.70 8.65 -0.99
CA GLY A 98 5.78 8.17 -2.01
C GLY A 98 5.47 9.17 -3.12
N ILE A 99 5.24 8.63 -4.31
CA ILE A 99 4.83 9.36 -5.51
C ILE A 99 3.56 8.78 -6.11
N VAL A 100 2.77 9.62 -6.77
CA VAL A 100 1.57 9.19 -7.50
C VAL A 100 1.37 10.04 -8.77
N PRO A 101 0.96 9.42 -9.89
CA PRO A 101 0.56 10.18 -11.07
C PRO A 101 -0.88 10.70 -10.91
N TRP A 102 -1.13 11.94 -11.35
CA TRP A 102 -2.48 12.45 -11.56
C TRP A 102 -2.54 13.33 -12.80
N LYS A 103 -3.18 12.81 -13.87
CA LYS A 103 -3.21 13.45 -15.19
C LYS A 103 -1.78 13.70 -15.70
N ASP A 104 -1.39 14.95 -15.88
CA ASP A 104 -0.07 15.40 -16.34
C ASP A 104 0.86 15.78 -15.18
N ARG A 105 0.51 15.41 -13.94
CA ARG A 105 1.28 15.70 -12.73
C ARG A 105 1.89 14.44 -12.13
N LEU A 106 3.10 14.57 -11.61
CA LEU A 106 3.69 13.68 -10.62
C LEU A 106 3.62 14.39 -9.27
N ILE A 107 3.04 13.76 -8.26
CA ILE A 107 2.93 14.32 -6.92
C ILE A 107 3.83 13.49 -6.02
N GLN A 108 4.73 14.15 -5.28
CA GLN A 108 5.66 13.53 -4.33
C GLN A 108 5.42 14.09 -2.93
N VAL A 109 5.44 13.24 -1.90
CA VAL A 109 5.49 13.66 -0.50
C VAL A 109 6.90 13.53 0.07
N THR A 110 7.13 14.15 1.22
CA THR A 110 8.35 14.01 2.01
C THR A 110 8.08 13.35 3.35
N TRP A 111 9.11 12.86 4.02
CA TRP A 111 8.92 12.10 5.25
C TRP A 111 8.32 12.95 6.38
N LYS A 112 9.09 13.91 6.90
CA LYS A 112 8.75 14.68 8.11
C LYS A 112 8.54 16.17 7.86
N ASP A 113 8.86 16.64 6.66
CA ASP A 113 8.93 18.07 6.36
C ASP A 113 7.54 18.69 6.09
N LYS A 114 6.48 17.87 6.11
CA LYS A 114 5.09 18.32 5.91
C LYS A 114 4.89 19.09 4.61
N THR A 115 5.73 18.80 3.62
CA THR A 115 5.82 19.48 2.34
C THR A 115 5.80 18.44 1.23
N GLY A 116 4.97 18.63 0.24
CA GLY A 116 4.96 17.83 -0.97
C GLY A 116 5.19 18.69 -2.20
N PHE A 117 5.57 18.05 -3.30
CA PHE A 117 5.95 18.70 -4.54
C PHE A 117 5.11 18.18 -5.68
N VAL A 118 4.74 19.08 -6.58
CA VAL A 118 4.01 18.78 -7.81
C VAL A 118 4.94 19.05 -8.96
N TYR A 119 5.25 18.01 -9.72
CA TYR A 119 6.05 18.10 -10.93
C TYR A 119 5.17 17.86 -12.15
N ASN A 120 5.62 18.41 -13.25
CA ASN A 120 5.16 18.11 -14.57
C ASN A 120 5.57 16.65 -14.89
N LEU A 121 4.61 15.76 -15.15
CA LEU A 121 4.89 14.32 -15.26
C LEU A 121 5.84 14.04 -16.42
N LYS A 122 5.78 14.80 -17.51
CA LYS A 122 6.57 14.57 -18.73
C LYS A 122 8.07 14.76 -18.51
N ASP A 123 8.46 15.88 -17.90
CA ASP A 123 9.84 16.38 -17.85
C ASP A 123 10.34 16.67 -16.42
N PHE A 124 9.54 16.34 -15.40
CA PHE A 124 9.80 16.61 -13.98
C PHE A 124 10.06 18.08 -13.64
N ALA A 125 9.65 19.03 -14.49
CA ALA A 125 9.69 20.43 -14.14
C ALA A 125 8.80 20.70 -12.91
N LEU A 126 9.37 21.26 -11.84
CA LEU A 126 8.62 21.62 -10.65
C LEU A 126 7.55 22.64 -11.01
N ARG A 127 6.29 22.33 -10.68
CA ARG A 127 5.13 23.20 -10.90
C ARG A 127 4.73 23.94 -9.62
N ASP A 128 4.68 23.23 -8.50
CA ASP A 128 4.18 23.77 -7.24
C ASP A 128 4.67 22.96 -6.04
N SER A 129 4.42 23.49 -4.83
CA SER A 129 4.54 22.75 -3.58
C SER A 129 3.28 22.91 -2.74
N PHE A 130 3.05 21.97 -1.82
CA PHE A 130 1.88 21.97 -0.94
C PHE A 130 2.26 21.51 0.46
N SER A 131 1.46 21.90 1.45
CA SER A 131 1.65 21.45 2.83
C SER A 131 0.57 20.46 3.23
N TYR A 132 0.94 19.50 4.09
CA TYR A 132 0.04 18.55 4.72
C TYR A 132 0.38 18.38 6.21
N GLN A 133 -0.46 17.66 6.94
CA GLN A 133 -0.23 17.36 8.36
C GLN A 133 0.36 15.96 8.53
N GLY A 134 1.07 15.71 9.63
CA GLY A 134 1.71 14.41 9.90
C GLY A 134 2.90 14.12 8.97
N GLU A 135 3.33 12.86 8.95
CA GLU A 135 4.35 12.36 8.03
C GLU A 135 3.73 12.05 6.65
N GLY A 136 4.53 11.81 5.63
CA GLY A 136 4.09 11.25 4.35
C GLY A 136 4.96 10.05 3.98
N TRP A 137 4.35 8.89 3.73
CA TRP A 137 5.05 7.65 3.36
C TRP A 137 4.63 7.28 1.93
N GLY A 138 3.84 6.23 1.71
CA GLY A 138 3.38 5.81 0.38
C GLY A 138 2.21 6.63 -0.19
N MET A 139 2.15 6.70 -1.53
CA MET A 139 1.03 7.32 -2.26
C MET A 139 0.51 6.42 -3.37
N THR A 140 -0.81 6.41 -3.58
CA THR A 140 -1.45 5.86 -4.79
C THR A 140 -2.77 6.59 -5.07
N GLN A 141 -3.58 6.13 -6.02
CA GLN A 141 -4.87 6.76 -6.36
C GLN A 141 -5.91 5.76 -6.88
N ASP A 142 -7.19 6.01 -6.54
CA ASP A 142 -8.34 5.14 -6.89
C ASP A 142 -9.06 5.57 -8.18
N GLY A 143 -8.46 6.45 -8.97
CA GLY A 143 -9.08 7.10 -10.14
C GLY A 143 -9.95 8.32 -9.79
N LYS A 144 -10.20 8.58 -8.50
CA LYS A 144 -11.04 9.69 -8.03
C LYS A 144 -10.33 10.58 -7.02
N ARG A 145 -9.49 9.99 -6.16
CA ARG A 145 -8.80 10.62 -5.04
C ARG A 145 -7.40 10.05 -4.92
N LEU A 146 -6.51 10.83 -4.32
CA LEU A 146 -5.21 10.31 -3.91
C LEU A 146 -5.35 9.64 -2.54
N ILE A 147 -4.49 8.66 -2.28
CA ILE A 147 -4.42 7.89 -1.05
C ILE A 147 -3.00 8.03 -0.51
N LEU A 148 -2.86 8.39 0.76
CA LEU A 148 -1.59 8.66 1.43
C LEU A 148 -1.50 7.84 2.72
N SER A 149 -0.42 7.09 2.89
CA SER A 149 -0.04 6.48 4.16
C SER A 149 0.97 7.36 4.91
N ASP A 150 1.17 7.06 6.19
CA ASP A 150 2.08 7.80 7.08
C ASP A 150 2.64 6.91 8.20
N GLY A 151 2.72 5.60 7.96
CA GLY A 151 3.14 4.62 8.96
C GLY A 151 2.12 4.34 10.07
N THR A 152 1.02 5.10 10.16
CA THR A 152 -0.09 4.81 11.08
C THR A 152 -1.03 3.75 10.47
N PRO A 153 -2.00 3.20 11.24
CA PRO A 153 -3.01 2.29 10.68
C PRO A 153 -4.15 3.03 9.96
N THR A 154 -3.92 4.27 9.51
CA THR A 154 -4.92 5.10 8.84
C THR A 154 -4.39 5.55 7.50
N LEU A 155 -5.13 5.24 6.43
CA LEU A 155 -4.90 5.86 5.13
C LEU A 155 -5.69 7.16 5.04
N ARG A 156 -5.11 8.18 4.41
CA ARG A 156 -5.74 9.49 4.21
C ARG A 156 -6.14 9.63 2.75
N PHE A 157 -7.33 10.18 2.52
CA PHE A 157 -7.80 10.52 1.19
C PHE A 157 -7.55 12.00 0.93
N LEU A 158 -6.90 12.34 -0.17
CA LEU A 158 -6.66 13.71 -0.60
C LEU A 158 -7.47 14.02 -1.86
N ASP A 159 -8.06 15.21 -1.90
CA ASP A 159 -8.60 15.76 -3.14
C ASP A 159 -7.43 16.05 -4.10
N PRO A 160 -7.45 15.52 -5.33
CA PRO A 160 -6.28 15.57 -6.20
C PRO A 160 -6.01 16.96 -6.77
N GLU A 161 -6.97 17.87 -6.75
CA GLU A 161 -6.79 19.22 -7.28
C GLU A 161 -6.29 20.20 -6.20
N THR A 162 -6.83 20.11 -4.99
CA THR A 162 -6.47 20.97 -3.87
C THR A 162 -5.39 20.38 -2.96
N LEU A 163 -5.13 19.08 -3.07
CA LEU A 163 -4.20 18.29 -2.24
C LEU A 163 -4.55 18.31 -0.75
N LYS A 164 -5.77 18.71 -0.41
CA LYS A 164 -6.29 18.73 0.96
C LYS A 164 -6.91 17.40 1.32
N GLN A 165 -6.75 17.00 2.57
CA GLN A 165 -7.38 15.80 3.11
C GLN A 165 -8.92 15.95 3.10
N THR A 166 -9.59 14.94 2.58
CA THR A 166 -11.07 14.86 2.48
C THR A 166 -11.66 13.72 3.31
N GLY A 167 -10.84 12.79 3.79
CA GLY A 167 -11.29 11.69 4.62
C GLY A 167 -10.16 10.76 5.03
N THR A 168 -10.53 9.68 5.70
CA THR A 168 -9.61 8.65 6.18
C THR A 168 -10.21 7.26 6.04
N LEU A 169 -9.36 6.23 6.09
CA LEU A 169 -9.72 4.82 6.12
C LEU A 169 -8.85 4.11 7.16
N SER A 170 -9.46 3.58 8.21
CA SER A 170 -8.76 2.78 9.22
C SER A 170 -8.51 1.37 8.69
N VAL A 171 -7.27 0.91 8.72
CA VAL A 171 -6.87 -0.40 8.20
C VAL A 171 -6.77 -1.42 9.33
N THR A 172 -7.42 -2.57 9.15
CA THR A 172 -7.44 -3.65 10.15
C THR A 172 -7.25 -5.02 9.52
N ALA A 173 -6.59 -5.94 10.25
CA ALA A 173 -6.44 -7.34 9.90
C ALA A 173 -6.80 -8.19 11.13
N GLY A 174 -7.74 -9.13 11.00
CA GLY A 174 -8.21 -9.91 12.15
C GLY A 174 -8.82 -9.06 13.27
N GLY A 175 -9.33 -7.86 12.96
CA GLY A 175 -9.83 -6.89 13.93
C GLY A 175 -8.74 -6.03 14.60
N CYS A 176 -7.46 -6.25 14.31
CA CYS A 176 -6.34 -5.49 14.85
C CYS A 176 -5.89 -4.38 13.88
N PRO A 177 -5.55 -3.16 14.36
CA PRO A 177 -5.00 -2.10 13.51
C PRO A 177 -3.68 -2.51 12.87
N VAL A 178 -3.53 -2.31 11.56
CA VAL A 178 -2.30 -2.61 10.82
C VAL A 178 -1.41 -1.38 10.78
N LYS A 179 -0.39 -1.32 11.64
CA LYS A 179 0.58 -0.21 11.68
C LYS A 179 1.65 -0.37 10.59
N TYR A 180 2.43 0.68 10.40
CA TYR A 180 3.59 0.71 9.48
C TYR A 180 3.21 0.53 8.01
N LEU A 181 2.01 0.98 7.61
CA LEU A 181 1.62 1.07 6.21
C LEU A 181 2.58 2.04 5.51
N ASN A 182 3.32 1.51 4.53
CA ASN A 182 4.33 2.24 3.80
C ASN A 182 3.90 2.44 2.35
N GLU A 183 4.72 2.06 1.38
CA GLU A 183 4.41 2.23 -0.03
C GLU A 183 3.06 1.59 -0.41
N LEU A 184 2.32 2.27 -1.30
CA LEU A 184 0.95 1.94 -1.68
C LEU A 184 0.83 1.74 -3.18
N GLU A 185 -0.04 0.82 -3.61
CA GLU A 185 -0.45 0.73 -5.01
C GLU A 185 -1.92 0.34 -5.18
N TRP A 186 -2.58 0.88 -6.21
CA TRP A 186 -3.97 0.54 -6.53
C TRP A 186 -4.03 -0.61 -7.53
N VAL A 187 -4.45 -1.79 -7.06
CA VAL A 187 -4.43 -3.03 -7.83
C VAL A 187 -5.86 -3.57 -7.97
N ASN A 188 -6.43 -3.48 -9.18
CA ASN A 188 -7.74 -4.06 -9.52
C ASN A 188 -8.87 -3.75 -8.51
N GLY A 189 -8.92 -2.53 -7.97
CA GLY A 189 -9.96 -2.13 -7.02
C GLY A 189 -9.60 -2.35 -5.56
N GLU A 190 -8.36 -2.71 -5.26
CA GLU A 190 -7.84 -2.89 -3.90
C GLU A 190 -6.62 -2.00 -3.67
N ILE A 191 -6.37 -1.67 -2.40
CA ILE A 191 -5.16 -0.95 -2.00
C ILE A 191 -4.14 -1.99 -1.55
N TYR A 192 -3.01 -2.06 -2.22
CA TYR A 192 -1.87 -2.84 -1.79
C TYR A 192 -0.98 -1.94 -0.97
N ALA A 193 -0.45 -2.43 0.15
CA ALA A 193 0.42 -1.65 1.02
C ALA A 193 1.58 -2.50 1.53
N ASN A 194 2.81 -2.07 1.31
CA ASN A 194 3.95 -2.59 2.08
C ASN A 194 3.72 -2.33 3.57
N ILE A 195 4.14 -3.27 4.42
CA ILE A 195 4.19 -3.07 5.87
C ILE A 195 5.66 -3.01 6.27
N TRP A 196 6.13 -1.80 6.63
CA TRP A 196 7.53 -1.55 6.92
C TRP A 196 8.07 -2.46 8.04
N GLN A 197 9.32 -2.89 7.89
CA GLN A 197 9.99 -3.92 8.69
C GLN A 197 9.35 -5.32 8.67
N THR A 198 8.51 -5.59 7.68
CA THR A 198 8.05 -6.95 7.38
C THR A 198 8.27 -7.27 5.91
N SER A 199 8.13 -8.55 5.55
CA SER A 199 8.07 -8.98 4.15
C SER A 199 6.63 -9.20 3.67
N LEU A 200 5.65 -8.51 4.29
CA LEU A 200 4.25 -8.62 3.92
C LEU A 200 3.76 -7.40 3.15
N ILE A 201 2.92 -7.65 2.15
CA ILE A 201 2.09 -6.66 1.48
C ILE A 201 0.64 -6.96 1.84
N ALA A 202 -0.07 -6.00 2.43
CA ALA A 202 -1.50 -6.12 2.73
C ALA A 202 -2.34 -5.81 1.48
N GLN A 203 -3.32 -6.65 1.19
CA GLN A 203 -4.35 -6.40 0.19
C GLN A 203 -5.62 -5.91 0.90
N ILE A 204 -5.88 -4.61 0.82
CA ILE A 204 -6.86 -3.90 1.64
C ILE A 204 -8.11 -3.59 0.82
N ASP A 205 -9.28 -3.92 1.38
CA ASP A 205 -10.57 -3.48 0.86
C ASP A 205 -10.73 -1.95 1.08
N PRO A 206 -10.81 -1.13 0.02
CA PRO A 206 -10.94 0.32 0.15
C PRO A 206 -12.29 0.76 0.72
N ALA A 207 -13.32 -0.09 0.69
CA ALA A 207 -14.64 0.24 1.22
C ALA A 207 -14.72 0.07 2.74
N THR A 208 -13.92 -0.84 3.30
CA THR A 208 -14.02 -1.25 4.71
C THR A 208 -12.73 -1.06 5.51
N GLY A 209 -11.58 -0.98 4.84
CA GLY A 209 -10.26 -0.96 5.46
C GLY A 209 -9.82 -2.34 5.97
N GLN A 210 -10.59 -3.40 5.69
CA GLN A 210 -10.21 -4.75 6.10
C GLN A 210 -9.16 -5.32 5.14
N VAL A 211 -8.09 -5.88 5.69
CA VAL A 211 -7.14 -6.69 4.94
C VAL A 211 -7.82 -8.00 4.55
N LYS A 212 -7.91 -8.26 3.25
CA LYS A 212 -8.48 -9.50 2.69
C LYS A 212 -7.47 -10.63 2.69
N SER A 213 -6.21 -10.33 2.42
CA SER A 213 -5.08 -11.27 2.41
C SER A 213 -3.75 -10.53 2.48
N PHE A 214 -2.69 -11.28 2.74
CA PHE A 214 -1.31 -10.80 2.62
C PHE A 214 -0.58 -11.52 1.50
N LEU A 215 0.31 -10.79 0.80
CA LEU A 215 1.36 -11.40 -0.01
C LEU A 215 2.66 -11.43 0.79
N ASP A 216 3.34 -12.57 0.81
CA ASP A 216 4.63 -12.77 1.44
C ASP A 216 5.75 -12.74 0.40
N VAL A 217 6.60 -11.72 0.50
CA VAL A 217 7.75 -11.46 -0.37
C VAL A 217 9.09 -11.81 0.28
N SER A 218 9.11 -12.53 1.42
CA SER A 218 10.34 -12.88 2.16
C SER A 218 11.34 -13.71 1.35
N ALA A 219 10.86 -14.41 0.33
CA ALA A 219 11.71 -15.16 -0.59
C ALA A 219 12.55 -14.24 -1.50
N LEU A 220 12.15 -12.98 -1.69
CA LEU A 220 12.80 -12.02 -2.58
C LEU A 220 13.94 -11.26 -1.87
N GLY A 221 14.56 -10.33 -2.60
CA GLY A 221 15.56 -9.42 -2.09
C GLY A 221 16.93 -10.05 -1.80
N PRO A 222 17.94 -9.20 -1.52
CA PRO A 222 19.26 -9.66 -1.09
C PRO A 222 19.19 -10.33 0.29
N LYS A 223 19.94 -11.42 0.50
CA LYS A 223 19.92 -12.20 1.76
C LYS A 223 20.90 -11.68 2.83
N ASP A 224 22.02 -11.13 2.40
CA ASP A 224 23.08 -10.56 3.27
C ASP A 224 23.15 -9.05 3.08
N ALA A 225 22.05 -8.37 3.40
CA ALA A 225 21.85 -6.97 3.05
C ALA A 225 21.99 -6.02 4.25
N ASP A 226 22.12 -4.73 3.94
CA ASP A 226 21.91 -3.64 4.90
C ASP A 226 20.58 -3.84 5.65
N PRO A 227 20.49 -3.63 6.98
CA PRO A 227 19.24 -3.74 7.73
C PRO A 227 18.08 -2.90 7.18
N ASP A 228 18.38 -1.79 6.51
CA ASP A 228 17.39 -0.91 5.87
C ASP A 228 17.02 -1.34 4.45
N ALA A 229 17.65 -2.39 3.90
CA ALA A 229 17.34 -2.97 2.59
C ALA A 229 16.07 -3.84 2.58
N VAL A 230 14.96 -3.25 3.05
CA VAL A 230 13.66 -3.91 3.23
C VAL A 230 12.77 -3.83 1.99
N ALA A 231 11.77 -4.70 1.91
CA ALA A 231 10.75 -4.66 0.87
C ALA A 231 9.95 -3.33 0.93
N ASN A 232 9.95 -2.59 -0.17
CA ASN A 232 9.24 -1.32 -0.34
C ASN A 232 9.18 -0.96 -1.83
N GLY A 233 7.99 -0.68 -2.36
CA GLY A 233 7.77 -0.39 -3.78
C GLY A 233 6.92 -1.47 -4.44
N ILE A 234 5.72 -1.07 -4.88
CA ILE A 234 4.73 -1.91 -5.53
C ILE A 234 4.24 -1.16 -6.77
N ALA A 235 4.23 -1.81 -7.92
CA ALA A 235 3.71 -1.19 -9.13
C ALA A 235 2.79 -2.13 -9.90
N TRP A 236 1.74 -1.57 -10.49
CA TRP A 236 0.72 -2.31 -11.21
C TRP A 236 0.61 -1.88 -12.67
N ASP A 237 0.82 -2.83 -13.57
CA ASP A 237 0.44 -2.68 -14.97
C ASP A 237 -0.97 -3.22 -15.18
N ALA A 238 -1.96 -2.31 -15.23
CA ALA A 238 -3.35 -2.68 -15.46
C ALA A 238 -3.61 -3.30 -16.83
N ALA A 239 -2.87 -2.91 -17.87
CA ALA A 239 -3.06 -3.41 -19.23
C ALA A 239 -2.54 -4.85 -19.37
N GLY A 240 -1.34 -5.10 -18.87
CA GLY A 240 -0.71 -6.42 -18.86
C GLY A 240 -1.14 -7.33 -17.70
N LYS A 241 -1.85 -6.78 -16.70
CA LYS A 241 -2.17 -7.43 -15.42
C LYS A 241 -0.93 -7.96 -14.70
N ARG A 242 0.11 -7.13 -14.60
CA ARG A 242 1.40 -7.53 -14.01
C ARG A 242 1.63 -6.75 -12.73
N LEU A 243 1.95 -7.48 -11.66
CA LEU A 243 2.37 -6.91 -10.39
C LEU A 243 3.89 -6.92 -10.31
N PHE A 244 4.45 -5.80 -9.88
CA PHE A 244 5.88 -5.62 -9.69
C PHE A 244 6.16 -5.24 -8.24
N VAL A 245 7.22 -5.79 -7.68
CA VAL A 245 7.68 -5.50 -6.32
C VAL A 245 9.20 -5.36 -6.29
N THR A 246 9.70 -4.48 -5.43
CA THR A 246 11.14 -4.33 -5.15
C THR A 246 11.37 -3.96 -3.68
N GLY A 247 12.53 -3.41 -3.37
CA GLY A 247 12.87 -2.93 -2.05
C GLY A 247 14.01 -1.93 -2.09
N LYS A 248 14.25 -1.33 -0.92
CA LYS A 248 15.33 -0.38 -0.71
C LYS A 248 16.65 -1.10 -0.94
N TYR A 249 17.53 -0.53 -1.77
CA TYR A 249 18.81 -1.11 -2.16
C TYR A 249 18.74 -2.50 -2.81
N TRP A 250 17.55 -2.95 -3.26
CA TRP A 250 17.44 -4.25 -3.91
C TRP A 250 18.06 -4.17 -5.30
N PRO A 251 18.94 -5.11 -5.70
CA PRO A 251 19.51 -5.10 -7.05
C PRO A 251 18.53 -5.62 -8.11
N GLN A 252 17.34 -6.06 -7.69
CA GLN A 252 16.28 -6.58 -8.57
C GLN A 252 14.91 -5.98 -8.26
N LEU A 253 14.16 -5.78 -9.33
CA LEU A 253 12.71 -5.63 -9.33
C LEU A 253 12.10 -6.92 -9.86
N TYR A 254 11.01 -7.38 -9.24
CA TYR A 254 10.41 -8.67 -9.54
C TYR A 254 9.02 -8.48 -10.11
N GLN A 255 8.75 -9.05 -11.29
CA GLN A 255 7.39 -9.35 -11.68
C GLN A 255 6.93 -10.59 -10.91
N VAL A 256 5.78 -10.51 -10.25
CA VAL A 256 5.27 -11.57 -9.38
C VAL A 256 3.81 -11.89 -9.67
N ASP A 257 3.44 -13.14 -9.41
CA ASP A 257 2.06 -13.58 -9.26
C ASP A 257 1.82 -14.03 -7.81
N GLN A 258 0.56 -14.10 -7.41
CA GLN A 258 0.18 -14.80 -6.19
C GLN A 258 0.49 -16.30 -6.32
N GLY A 259 1.26 -16.83 -5.38
CA GLY A 259 1.69 -18.22 -5.31
C GLY A 259 0.90 -19.04 -4.29
N ALA A 260 1.57 -20.02 -3.70
CA ALA A 260 0.97 -20.94 -2.75
C ALA A 260 0.59 -20.25 -1.43
N LYS A 261 -0.43 -20.79 -0.76
CA LYS A 261 -0.78 -20.36 0.59
C LYS A 261 0.37 -20.68 1.55
N VAL A 262 0.69 -19.74 2.43
CA VAL A 262 1.66 -19.92 3.52
C VAL A 262 0.88 -20.18 4.81
N ASP A 263 1.17 -21.31 5.43
CA ASP A 263 0.66 -21.62 6.77
C ASP A 263 1.64 -21.08 7.83
N ASN A 264 1.10 -20.58 8.95
CA ASN A 264 1.88 -20.14 10.12
C ASN A 264 2.87 -18.98 9.88
N SER A 265 2.53 -17.99 9.06
CA SER A 265 3.33 -16.76 8.96
C SER A 265 3.38 -16.00 10.29
N GLU A 266 4.56 -15.94 10.91
CA GLU A 266 4.79 -15.25 12.19
C GLU A 266 4.49 -13.75 12.11
N ALA A 267 4.92 -13.11 11.01
CA ALA A 267 4.66 -11.69 10.78
C ALA A 267 3.16 -11.40 10.71
N ALA A 268 2.39 -12.24 9.99
CA ALA A 268 0.94 -12.09 9.91
C ALA A 268 0.28 -12.37 11.27
N ALA A 269 0.74 -13.41 12.00
CA ALA A 269 0.26 -13.75 13.33
C ALA A 269 0.42 -12.58 14.31
N LYS A 270 1.57 -11.90 14.29
CA LYS A 270 1.84 -10.71 15.12
C LYS A 270 0.89 -9.55 14.79
N ILE A 271 0.61 -9.31 13.50
CA ILE A 271 -0.31 -8.25 13.07
C ILE A 271 -1.73 -8.56 13.55
N VAL A 272 -2.25 -9.77 13.31
CA VAL A 272 -3.60 -10.16 13.73
C VAL A 272 -3.74 -10.39 15.23
N GLY A 273 -2.61 -10.54 15.94
CA GLY A 273 -2.52 -10.61 17.40
C GLY A 273 -2.45 -9.24 18.08
N CYS A 274 -2.60 -8.13 17.33
CA CYS A 274 -2.47 -6.76 17.83
C CYS A 274 -1.08 -6.46 18.44
N GLY A 275 -0.04 -7.15 17.95
CA GLY A 275 1.34 -7.00 18.43
C GLY A 275 1.68 -7.75 19.72
N LYS A 276 0.81 -8.65 20.19
CA LYS A 276 1.07 -9.56 21.30
C LYS A 276 1.85 -10.80 20.88
#